data_AF-A0A0A3II63-F1
#
_entry.id   AF-A0A0A3II63-F1
#
_cell.length_a   1.000
_cell.length_b   1.000
_cell.length_c   1.000
_cell.angle_alpha   90.00
_cell.angle_beta   90.00
_cell.angle_gamma   90.00
#
_symmetry.space_group_name_H-M   'P 1'
#
loop_
_entity.id
_entity.type
_entity.pdbx_description
1 polymer ?
#
loop_
_entity_poly.entity_id
_entity_poly.type
_entity_poly.pdbx_seq_one_letter_code
_entity_poly.pdbx_strand_id
1 'polypeptide(L)'
;MVVTAFENFLLMVIQYMTLLLFSIYTLDLNWSKKHYIITICFIFFPTYILFSLIGAPSMLFYLTILAIMVYRETNVISHIFHIFMSLFFLVISDNLSYIISYRLLNEKGNNHYIFIGYCILFILFAVVLAYFYKRIIRYLIDRWVFNSYISTMLVFLSVFTVICMYINIVAIDHNNFYESVQNNLMTFMMYLALLAVLMFVVLYVAFKQYKVKQRELELQNFESYVASLEQINQDMRRFKHDYVNILSSLRTFIDDKNYDGLQTYFYQHILDTKYQEQLNEQAMMTLNNLKINSLKGLLTTKILQAQSHHIPFYIEIVEEVRNISVDPIILNRMVGILLDNAIEAAREIENGEVRVAFIHMDEAILLVVSNTFDEKTNIKVHEIFREGFSTKGENRGLGLANLRQMKKDLQNVSLNTKISPPYFIQEIGFERGR
;
A
#
# COMPACT_ATOMS: atom_id res chain seq x y z
N MET A 1 -1.18 15.12 -54.57
CA MET A 1 -2.27 15.91 -53.99
C MET A 1 -1.77 17.36 -53.92
N VAL A 2 -2.26 18.28 -54.75
CA VAL A 2 -1.89 19.70 -54.60
C VAL A 2 -2.72 20.24 -53.45
N VAL A 3 -2.23 20.00 -52.23
CA VAL A 3 -2.78 20.61 -51.01
C VAL A 3 -2.46 22.10 -51.10
N THR A 4 -3.47 22.95 -50.91
CA THR A 4 -3.24 24.39 -50.92
C THR A 4 -2.28 24.77 -49.79
N ALA A 5 -1.47 25.82 -49.96
CA ALA A 5 -0.55 26.28 -48.91
C ALA A 5 -1.28 26.53 -47.58
N PHE A 6 -2.55 26.93 -47.66
CA PHE A 6 -3.44 27.11 -46.51
C PHE A 6 -3.78 25.80 -45.78
N GLU A 7 -4.12 24.73 -46.49
CA GLU A 7 -4.43 23.43 -45.89
C GLU A 7 -3.21 22.79 -45.21
N ASN A 8 -2.02 22.94 -45.80
CA ASN A 8 -0.77 22.49 -45.17
C ASN A 8 -0.48 23.26 -43.87
N PHE A 9 -0.68 24.58 -43.89
CA PHE A 9 -0.56 25.40 -42.69
C PHE A 9 -1.56 24.98 -41.61
N LEU A 10 -2.82 24.78 -41.98
CA LEU A 10 -3.87 24.36 -41.06
C LEU A 10 -3.57 22.98 -40.44
N LEU A 11 -3.12 22.02 -41.25
CA LEU A 11 -2.77 20.70 -40.76
C LEU A 11 -1.64 20.76 -39.73
N MET A 12 -0.61 21.55 -40.01
CA MET A 12 0.52 21.74 -39.11
C MET A 12 0.08 22.38 -37.78
N VAL A 13 -0.80 23.40 -37.82
CA VAL A 13 -1.42 23.97 -36.62
C VAL A 13 -2.15 22.89 -35.82
N ILE A 14 -2.98 22.08 -36.48
CA ILE A 14 -3.75 21.01 -35.83
C ILE A 14 -2.81 19.99 -35.17
N GLN A 15 -1.79 19.50 -35.86
CA GLN A 15 -0.85 18.49 -35.33
C GLN A 15 -0.05 19.00 -34.12
N TYR A 16 0.49 20.22 -34.19
CA TYR A 16 1.25 20.77 -33.05
C TYR A 16 0.35 21.14 -31.87
N MET A 17 -0.86 21.64 -32.11
CA MET A 17 -1.80 21.96 -31.03
C MET A 17 -2.34 20.70 -30.36
N THR A 18 -2.63 19.65 -31.13
CA THR A 18 -3.05 18.36 -30.57
C THR A 18 -1.94 17.69 -29.76
N LEU A 19 -0.67 17.81 -30.17
CA LEU A 19 0.49 17.33 -29.39
C LEU A 19 0.59 18.02 -28.01
N LEU A 20 0.45 19.34 -28.01
CA LEU A 20 0.42 20.15 -26.78
C LEU A 20 -0.76 19.76 -25.89
N LEU A 21 -1.98 19.73 -26.44
CA LEU A 21 -3.19 19.39 -25.68
C LEU A 21 -3.16 17.95 -25.13
N PHE A 22 -2.65 16.99 -25.91
CA PHE A 22 -2.46 15.62 -25.46
C PHE A 22 -1.54 15.59 -24.24
N SER A 23 -0.39 16.26 -24.31
CA SER A 23 0.58 16.28 -23.20
C SER A 23 0.04 16.96 -21.94
N ILE A 24 -0.73 18.05 -22.09
CA ILE A 24 -1.37 18.75 -20.97
C ILE A 24 -2.43 17.85 -20.32
N TYR A 25 -3.26 17.20 -21.14
CA TYR A 25 -4.34 16.34 -20.64
C TYR A 25 -3.80 15.13 -19.88
N THR A 26 -2.75 14.48 -20.38
CA THR A 26 -2.19 13.29 -19.74
C THR A 26 -1.50 13.59 -18.42
N LEU A 27 -0.87 14.77 -18.32
CA LEU A 27 -0.10 15.21 -17.16
C LEU A 27 -0.92 16.04 -16.14
N ASP A 28 -2.20 16.30 -16.40
CA ASP A 28 -3.05 17.16 -15.56
C ASP A 28 -2.42 18.55 -15.27
N LEU A 29 -1.76 19.13 -16.28
CA LEU A 29 -1.06 20.40 -16.15
C LEU A 29 -2.02 21.60 -16.20
N ASN A 30 -1.96 22.46 -15.19
CA ASN A 30 -2.72 23.71 -15.15
C ASN A 30 -1.88 24.87 -15.69
N TRP A 31 -1.83 25.04 -17.01
CA TRP A 31 -1.07 26.11 -17.64
C TRP A 31 -1.76 27.47 -17.55
N SER A 32 -1.03 28.48 -17.07
CA SER A 32 -1.50 29.89 -17.09
C SER A 32 -1.41 30.49 -18.51
N LYS A 33 -2.09 31.62 -18.74
CA LYS A 33 -2.05 32.35 -20.03
C LYS A 33 -0.63 32.63 -20.52
N LYS A 34 0.32 32.87 -19.61
CA LYS A 34 1.74 33.07 -19.92
C LYS A 34 2.38 31.84 -20.58
N HIS A 35 2.04 30.65 -20.11
CA HIS A 35 2.59 29.40 -20.64
C HIS A 35 2.13 29.16 -22.09
N TYR A 36 0.87 29.41 -22.41
CA TYR A 36 0.34 29.33 -23.77
C TYR A 36 1.00 30.34 -24.72
N ILE A 37 1.22 31.57 -24.26
CA ILE A 37 1.94 32.59 -25.05
C ILE A 37 3.38 32.14 -25.31
N ILE A 38 4.07 31.60 -24.29
CA ILE A 38 5.42 31.06 -24.45
C ILE A 38 5.45 29.89 -25.45
N THR A 39 4.48 28.97 -25.38
CA THR A 39 4.43 27.83 -26.31
C THR A 39 4.19 28.28 -27.75
N ILE A 40 3.30 29.25 -27.96
CA ILE A 40 3.03 29.77 -29.30
C ILE A 40 4.25 30.54 -29.84
N CYS A 41 4.81 31.48 -29.06
CA CYS A 41 5.90 32.36 -29.51
C CYS A 41 7.26 31.68 -29.62
N PHE A 42 7.60 30.77 -28.70
CA PHE A 42 8.94 30.17 -28.62
C PHE A 42 9.01 28.71 -29.09
N ILE A 43 7.88 28.03 -29.24
CA ILE A 43 7.86 26.65 -29.73
C ILE A 43 7.23 26.60 -31.12
N PHE A 44 5.97 27.01 -31.27
CA PHE A 44 5.25 26.85 -32.54
C PHE A 44 5.85 27.68 -33.71
N PHE A 45 6.00 29.00 -33.55
CA PHE A 45 6.52 29.85 -34.63
C PHE A 45 7.96 29.49 -35.05
N PRO A 46 8.92 29.28 -34.13
CA PRO A 46 10.27 28.86 -34.51
C PRO A 46 10.29 27.49 -35.16
N THR A 47 9.49 26.53 -34.68
CA THR A 47 9.36 25.22 -35.33
C THR A 47 8.81 25.33 -36.74
N TYR A 48 7.82 26.20 -37.00
CA TYR A 48 7.30 26.44 -38.34
C TYR A 48 8.38 26.95 -39.31
N ILE A 49 9.17 27.94 -38.88
CA ILE A 49 10.28 28.48 -39.66
C ILE A 49 11.34 27.39 -39.91
N LEU A 50 11.70 26.64 -38.88
CA LEU A 50 12.66 25.53 -38.97
C LEU A 50 12.14 24.41 -39.88
N PHE A 51 10.85 24.15 -39.91
CA PHE A 51 10.25 23.16 -40.81
C PHE A 51 10.43 23.58 -42.26
N SER A 52 10.30 24.86 -42.59
CA SER A 52 10.56 25.36 -43.95
C SER A 52 12.03 25.22 -44.37
N LEU A 53 12.98 25.19 -43.41
CA LEU A 53 14.42 25.14 -43.69
C LEU A 53 14.98 23.72 -43.71
N ILE A 54 14.60 22.91 -42.70
CA ILE A 54 15.21 21.61 -42.41
C ILE A 54 14.18 20.48 -42.51
N GLY A 55 12.88 20.78 -42.63
CA GLY A 55 11.81 19.80 -42.79
C GLY A 55 11.40 19.10 -41.49
N ALA A 56 11.12 17.80 -41.58
CA ALA A 56 10.75 16.92 -40.47
C ALA A 56 11.63 17.02 -39.17
N PRO A 57 12.97 17.19 -39.21
CA PRO A 57 13.77 17.29 -37.98
C PRO A 57 13.45 18.50 -37.10
N SER A 58 12.73 19.51 -37.60
CA SER A 58 12.19 20.60 -36.78
C SER A 58 11.27 20.12 -35.64
N MET A 59 10.68 18.91 -35.76
CA MET A 59 9.91 18.27 -34.70
C MET A 59 10.75 17.96 -33.46
N LEU A 60 12.04 17.65 -33.61
CA LEU A 60 12.93 17.41 -32.45
C LEU A 60 13.13 18.69 -31.63
N PHE A 61 13.22 19.84 -32.29
CA PHE A 61 13.26 21.14 -31.63
C PHE A 61 11.97 21.41 -30.83
N TYR A 62 10.80 21.10 -31.41
CA TYR A 62 9.53 21.21 -30.70
C TYR A 62 9.51 20.37 -29.42
N LEU A 63 9.86 19.08 -29.54
CA LEU A 63 9.80 18.12 -28.43
C LEU A 63 10.79 18.45 -27.32
N THR A 64 12.01 18.87 -27.67
CA THR A 64 13.05 19.21 -26.69
C THR A 64 12.65 20.42 -25.85
N ILE A 65 12.13 21.48 -26.46
CA ILE A 65 11.70 22.67 -25.70
C ILE A 65 10.46 22.36 -24.85
N LEU A 66 9.50 21.61 -25.39
CA LEU A 66 8.32 21.18 -24.62
C LEU A 66 8.74 20.33 -23.41
N ALA A 67 9.69 19.42 -23.58
CA ALA A 67 10.24 18.60 -22.50
C ALA A 67 10.94 19.44 -21.42
N ILE A 68 11.76 20.41 -21.81
CA ILE A 68 12.41 21.34 -20.86
C ILE A 68 11.37 22.13 -20.08
N MET A 69 10.34 22.66 -20.76
CA MET A 69 9.29 23.45 -20.13
C MET A 69 8.48 22.63 -19.12
N VAL A 70 8.06 21.42 -19.48
CA VAL A 70 7.33 20.51 -18.58
C VAL A 70 8.21 20.08 -17.40
N TYR A 71 9.49 19.83 -17.63
CA TYR A 71 10.42 19.48 -16.55
C TYR A 71 10.59 20.64 -15.56
N ARG A 72 10.72 21.89 -16.02
CA ARG A 72 10.84 23.06 -15.15
C ARG A 72 9.60 23.29 -14.29
N GLU A 73 8.41 23.02 -14.83
CA GLU A 73 7.15 23.21 -14.10
C GLU A 73 6.89 22.08 -13.09
N THR A 74 7.26 20.84 -13.41
CA THR A 74 6.88 19.68 -12.59
C THR A 74 8.01 19.12 -11.74
N ASN A 75 9.27 19.40 -12.06
CA ASN A 75 10.47 18.80 -11.47
C ASN A 75 10.49 17.26 -11.47
N VAL A 76 9.68 16.63 -12.33
CA VAL A 76 9.54 15.16 -12.40
C VAL A 76 10.01 14.68 -13.78
N ILE A 77 11.06 13.85 -13.79
CA ILE A 77 11.70 13.35 -15.01
C ILE A 77 10.75 12.47 -15.82
N SER A 78 9.89 11.65 -15.18
CA SER A 78 8.95 10.77 -15.90
C SER A 78 7.92 11.54 -16.74
N HIS A 79 7.67 12.83 -16.45
CA HIS A 79 6.76 13.62 -17.27
C HIS A 79 7.31 13.89 -18.68
N ILE A 80 8.64 13.91 -18.84
CA ILE A 80 9.28 14.00 -20.15
C ILE A 80 8.93 12.79 -21.01
N PHE A 81 8.88 11.59 -20.43
CA PHE A 81 8.52 10.36 -21.15
C PHE A 81 7.11 10.45 -21.76
N HIS A 82 6.15 11.05 -21.04
CA HIS A 82 4.78 11.20 -21.52
C HIS A 82 4.67 12.11 -22.76
N ILE A 83 5.60 13.05 -22.96
CA ILE A 83 5.68 13.90 -24.15
C ILE A 83 6.14 13.10 -25.38
N PHE A 84 7.11 12.21 -25.22
CA PHE A 84 7.53 11.35 -26.32
C PHE A 84 6.46 10.31 -26.66
N MET A 85 5.75 9.80 -25.66
CA MET A 85 4.62 8.90 -25.88
C MET A 85 3.44 9.58 -26.58
N SER A 86 3.19 10.86 -26.32
CA SER A 86 2.13 11.59 -27.04
C SER A 86 2.44 11.71 -28.53
N LEU A 87 3.71 11.95 -28.91
CA LEU A 87 4.13 11.89 -30.32
C LEU A 87 3.86 10.52 -30.94
N PHE A 88 4.24 9.44 -30.25
CA PHE A 88 4.01 8.08 -30.74
C PHE A 88 2.53 7.78 -31.02
N PHE A 89 1.64 8.15 -30.09
CA PHE A 89 0.19 7.99 -30.30
C PHE A 89 -0.36 8.89 -31.40
N LEU A 90 0.19 10.10 -31.57
CA LEU A 90 -0.20 10.97 -32.68
C LEU A 90 0.25 10.42 -34.03
N VAL A 91 1.43 9.81 -34.15
CA VAL A 91 1.85 9.13 -35.38
C VAL A 91 0.91 7.98 -35.72
N ILE A 92 0.46 7.21 -34.73
CA ILE A 92 -0.56 6.16 -34.94
C ILE A 92 -1.88 6.79 -35.41
N SER A 93 -2.31 7.87 -34.77
CA SER A 93 -3.52 8.61 -35.13
C SER A 93 -3.48 9.11 -36.58
N ASP A 94 -2.34 9.67 -37.00
CA ASP A 94 -2.06 10.19 -38.34
C ASP A 94 -2.22 9.08 -39.39
N ASN A 95 -1.55 7.94 -39.18
CA ASN A 95 -1.60 6.79 -40.08
C ASN A 95 -3.01 6.18 -40.18
N LEU A 96 -3.68 5.99 -39.05
CA LEU A 96 -5.07 5.46 -39.03
C LEU A 96 -6.03 6.39 -39.75
N SER A 97 -5.92 7.69 -39.48
CA SER A 97 -6.78 8.70 -40.09
C SER A 97 -6.60 8.72 -41.60
N TYR A 98 -5.36 8.68 -42.07
CA TYR A 98 -5.04 8.66 -43.49
C TYR A 98 -5.62 7.42 -44.20
N ILE A 99 -5.40 6.22 -43.65
CA ILE A 99 -5.90 4.97 -44.24
C ILE A 99 -7.43 4.98 -44.33
N ILE A 100 -8.11 5.43 -43.26
CA ILE A 100 -9.57 5.42 -43.17
C ILE A 100 -10.18 6.52 -44.05
N SER A 101 -9.65 7.75 -44.01
CA SER A 101 -10.14 8.85 -44.84
C SER A 101 -9.95 8.53 -46.32
N TYR A 102 -8.80 7.94 -46.69
CA TYR A 102 -8.55 7.52 -48.06
C TYR A 102 -9.50 6.39 -48.49
N ARG A 103 -9.66 5.32 -47.71
CA ARG A 103 -10.55 4.22 -48.11
C ARG A 103 -12.03 4.61 -48.20
N LEU A 104 -12.52 5.47 -47.31
CA LEU A 104 -13.95 5.80 -47.24
C LEU A 104 -14.37 6.93 -48.19
N LEU A 105 -13.49 7.90 -48.46
CA LEU A 105 -13.86 9.15 -49.14
C LEU A 105 -13.26 9.29 -50.54
N ASN A 106 -12.34 8.40 -50.93
CA ASN A 106 -11.70 8.45 -52.25
C ASN A 106 -12.68 8.15 -53.40
N GLU A 107 -13.76 7.38 -53.15
CA GLU A 107 -14.80 7.14 -54.17
C GLU A 107 -15.61 8.40 -54.55
N LYS A 108 -15.62 9.44 -53.70
CA LYS A 108 -16.39 10.68 -53.92
C LYS A 108 -15.60 11.81 -54.62
N GLY A 109 -14.34 11.56 -55.01
CA GLY A 109 -13.60 12.36 -56.00
C GLY A 109 -13.23 13.82 -55.66
N ASN A 110 -13.51 14.32 -54.45
CA ASN A 110 -13.15 15.69 -54.07
C ASN A 110 -12.16 15.72 -52.88
N ASN A 111 -10.94 16.20 -53.18
CA ASN A 111 -9.80 16.24 -52.26
C ASN A 111 -10.08 17.04 -50.97
N HIS A 112 -10.94 18.06 -51.00
CA HIS A 112 -11.25 18.86 -49.82
C HIS A 112 -12.06 18.08 -48.77
N TYR A 113 -12.98 17.21 -49.18
CA TYR A 113 -13.74 16.38 -48.24
C TYR A 113 -12.86 15.31 -47.60
N ILE A 114 -11.89 14.77 -48.35
CA ILE A 114 -10.90 13.81 -47.83
C ILE A 114 -10.05 14.49 -46.75
N PHE A 115 -9.58 15.72 -47.00
CA PHE A 115 -8.79 16.50 -46.05
C PHE A 115 -9.57 16.83 -44.77
N ILE A 116 -10.82 17.31 -44.89
CA ILE A 116 -11.66 17.60 -43.71
C ILE A 116 -11.94 16.32 -42.91
N GLY A 117 -12.30 15.23 -43.60
CA GLY A 117 -12.53 13.94 -42.96
C GLY A 117 -11.29 13.41 -42.23
N TYR A 118 -10.11 13.57 -42.85
CA TYR A 118 -8.83 13.26 -42.25
C TYR A 118 -8.59 14.04 -40.95
N CYS A 119 -8.75 15.37 -40.95
CA CYS A 119 -8.54 16.19 -39.76
C CYS A 119 -9.49 15.81 -38.60
N ILE A 120 -10.75 15.51 -38.92
CA ILE A 120 -11.74 15.08 -37.92
C ILE A 120 -11.34 13.74 -37.30
N LEU A 121 -11.00 12.76 -38.13
CA LEU A 121 -10.57 11.43 -37.66
C LEU A 121 -9.29 11.52 -36.83
N PHE A 122 -8.34 12.37 -37.24
CA PHE A 122 -7.08 12.57 -36.52
C PHE A 122 -7.30 13.10 -35.10
N ILE A 123 -8.15 14.12 -34.95
CA ILE A 123 -8.49 14.66 -33.63
C ILE A 123 -9.25 13.61 -32.81
N LEU A 124 -10.19 12.89 -33.42
CA LEU A 124 -10.97 11.87 -32.74
C LEU A 124 -10.09 10.73 -32.19
N PHE A 125 -9.20 10.17 -33.02
CA PHE A 125 -8.29 9.12 -32.60
C PHE A 125 -7.29 9.63 -31.56
N ALA A 126 -6.76 10.85 -31.71
CA ALA A 126 -5.87 11.46 -30.73
C ALA A 126 -6.52 11.57 -29.35
N VAL A 127 -7.77 12.04 -29.27
CA VAL A 127 -8.52 12.18 -28.00
C VAL A 127 -8.81 10.81 -27.38
N VAL A 128 -9.25 9.83 -28.19
CA VAL A 128 -9.54 8.47 -27.71
C VAL A 128 -8.27 7.82 -27.14
N LEU A 129 -7.15 7.90 -27.87
CA LEU A 129 -5.87 7.36 -27.42
C LEU A 129 -5.36 8.08 -26.16
N ALA A 130 -5.50 9.40 -26.07
CA ALA A 130 -5.14 10.17 -24.88
C ALA A 130 -5.92 9.71 -23.64
N TYR A 131 -7.24 9.51 -23.78
CA TYR A 131 -8.10 9.04 -22.70
C TYR A 131 -7.68 7.67 -22.17
N PHE A 132 -7.48 6.70 -23.06
CA PHE A 132 -7.05 5.35 -22.67
C PHE A 132 -5.65 5.35 -22.07
N TYR A 133 -4.72 6.09 -22.68
CA TYR A 133 -3.36 6.21 -22.17
C TYR A 133 -3.34 6.77 -20.74
N LYS A 134 -4.05 7.86 -20.48
CA LYS A 134 -4.15 8.45 -19.14
C LYS A 134 -4.73 7.48 -18.11
N ARG A 135 -5.72 6.66 -18.49
CA ARG A 135 -6.33 5.67 -17.60
C ARG A 135 -5.34 4.55 -17.24
N ILE A 136 -4.55 4.08 -18.21
CA ILE A 136 -3.51 3.07 -18.01
C ILE A 136 -2.41 3.63 -17.11
N ILE A 137 -1.92 4.85 -17.37
CA ILE A 137 -0.85 5.46 -16.58
C ILE A 137 -1.26 5.65 -15.12
N ARG A 138 -2.46 6.17 -14.84
CA ARG A 138 -2.94 6.30 -13.45
C ARG A 138 -2.99 4.95 -12.73
N TYR A 139 -3.53 3.93 -13.39
CA TYR A 139 -3.57 2.57 -12.83
C TYR A 139 -2.18 1.98 -12.54
N LEU A 140 -1.18 2.27 -13.39
CA LEU A 140 0.19 1.80 -13.21
C LEU A 140 0.92 2.57 -12.11
N ILE A 141 0.80 3.90 -12.06
CA ILE A 141 1.45 4.75 -11.05
C ILE A 141 0.95 4.40 -9.64
N ASP A 142 -0.35 4.16 -9.46
CA ASP A 142 -0.92 3.81 -8.16
C ASP A 142 -0.41 2.46 -7.62
N ARG A 143 0.10 1.59 -8.49
CA ARG A 143 0.57 0.24 -8.15
C ARG A 143 2.09 0.09 -8.18
N TRP A 144 2.78 0.92 -8.96
CA TRP A 144 4.22 0.82 -9.19
C TRP A 144 4.89 2.11 -8.78
N VAL A 145 5.78 2.01 -7.78
CA VAL A 145 6.70 3.10 -7.46
C VAL A 145 7.73 3.16 -8.58
N PHE A 146 7.48 3.99 -9.60
CA PHE A 146 8.49 4.31 -10.60
C PHE A 146 9.64 5.02 -9.91
N ASN A 147 10.67 4.23 -9.57
CA ASN A 147 11.89 4.74 -8.99
C ASN A 147 12.58 5.66 -10.01
N SER A 148 13.29 6.70 -9.55
CA SER A 148 13.88 7.74 -10.40
C SER A 148 14.73 7.17 -11.56
N TYR A 149 15.43 6.06 -11.32
CA TYR A 149 16.21 5.34 -12.32
C TYR A 149 15.40 4.68 -13.45
N ILE A 150 14.20 4.17 -13.15
CA ILE A 150 13.34 3.57 -14.18
C ILE A 150 12.76 4.69 -15.04
N SER A 151 12.39 5.81 -14.43
CA SER A 151 11.90 7.00 -15.13
C SER A 151 12.95 7.59 -16.08
N THR A 152 14.22 7.70 -15.67
CA THR A 152 15.30 8.17 -16.55
C THR A 152 15.58 7.22 -17.70
N MET A 153 15.53 5.90 -17.46
CA MET A 153 15.68 4.90 -18.52
C MET A 153 14.53 4.92 -19.53
N LEU A 154 13.29 5.10 -19.08
CA LEU A 154 12.12 5.24 -19.96
C LEU A 154 12.22 6.49 -20.84
N VAL A 155 12.70 7.61 -20.28
CA VAL A 155 12.96 8.83 -21.06
C VAL A 155 14.02 8.56 -22.12
N PHE A 156 15.15 7.95 -21.76
CA PHE A 156 16.21 7.61 -22.72
C PHE A 156 15.69 6.72 -23.86
N LEU A 157 14.93 5.66 -23.51
CA LEU A 157 14.30 4.78 -24.48
C LEU A 157 13.40 5.60 -25.42
N SER A 158 12.54 6.47 -24.88
CA SER A 158 11.60 7.27 -25.68
C SER A 158 12.29 8.23 -26.64
N VAL A 159 13.37 8.89 -26.22
CA VAL A 159 14.20 9.74 -27.09
C VAL A 159 14.81 8.90 -28.21
N PHE A 160 15.37 7.74 -27.86
CA PHE A 160 15.94 6.81 -28.84
C PHE A 160 14.90 6.32 -29.86
N THR A 161 13.67 6.01 -29.41
CA THR A 161 12.58 5.58 -30.30
C THR A 161 12.26 6.63 -31.36
N VAL A 162 12.24 7.92 -30.99
CA VAL A 162 11.95 9.02 -31.91
C VAL A 162 13.10 9.24 -32.89
N ILE A 163 14.35 9.14 -32.42
CA ILE A 163 15.53 9.22 -33.31
C ILE A 163 15.50 8.08 -34.34
N CYS A 164 15.19 6.85 -33.93
CA CYS A 164 15.08 5.71 -34.85
C CYS A 164 13.92 5.83 -35.83
N MET A 165 12.73 6.28 -35.39
CA MET A 165 11.61 6.58 -36.28
C MET A 165 12.03 7.63 -37.34
N TYR A 166 12.75 8.65 -36.92
CA TYR A 166 13.23 9.69 -37.81
C TYR A 166 14.22 9.17 -38.85
N ILE A 167 15.20 8.35 -38.44
CA ILE A 167 16.15 7.70 -39.36
C ILE A 167 15.41 6.86 -40.40
N ASN A 168 14.37 6.11 -40.00
CA ASN A 168 13.56 5.32 -40.93
C ASN A 168 12.79 6.17 -41.94
N ILE A 169 12.36 7.39 -41.56
CA ILE A 169 11.65 8.31 -42.46
C ILE A 169 12.62 8.92 -43.47
N VAL A 170 13.82 9.33 -43.04
CA VAL A 170 14.82 9.97 -43.92
C VAL A 170 15.50 8.97 -44.86
N ALA A 171 15.64 7.71 -44.44
CA ALA A 171 16.27 6.65 -45.25
C ALA A 171 15.42 6.13 -46.43
N ILE A 172 14.21 6.69 -46.64
CA ILE A 172 13.35 6.36 -47.77
C ILE A 172 13.87 7.06 -49.03
N ASP A 173 14.71 6.37 -49.78
CA ASP A 173 15.07 6.76 -51.14
C ASP A 173 14.01 6.25 -52.11
N HIS A 174 13.38 7.17 -52.85
CA HIS A 174 12.34 6.83 -53.82
C HIS A 174 12.89 6.13 -55.06
N ASN A 175 14.21 6.21 -55.30
CA ASN A 175 14.83 5.57 -56.47
C ASN A 175 15.08 4.07 -56.25
N ASN A 176 15.39 3.64 -55.03
CA ASN A 176 15.66 2.24 -54.68
C ASN A 176 14.70 1.73 -53.59
N PHE A 177 13.39 1.76 -53.89
CA PHE A 177 12.34 1.41 -52.93
C PHE A 177 12.56 0.05 -52.22
N TYR A 178 13.03 -0.97 -52.95
CA TYR A 178 13.29 -2.30 -52.37
C TYR A 178 14.46 -2.29 -51.35
N GLU A 179 15.57 -1.61 -51.64
CA GLU A 179 16.69 -1.49 -50.70
C GLU A 179 16.32 -0.64 -49.48
N SER A 180 15.57 0.45 -49.69
CA SER A 180 15.06 1.28 -48.58
C SER A 180 14.11 0.52 -47.66
N VAL A 181 13.22 -0.32 -48.20
CA VAL A 181 12.33 -1.17 -47.39
C VAL A 181 13.14 -2.20 -46.60
N GLN A 182 14.16 -2.83 -47.19
CA GLN A 182 15.01 -3.80 -46.51
C GLN A 182 15.83 -3.15 -45.38
N ASN A 183 16.41 -1.96 -45.62
CA ASN A 183 17.15 -1.21 -44.62
C ASN A 183 16.27 -0.74 -43.45
N ASN A 184 15.03 -0.32 -43.75
CA ASN A 184 14.05 0.04 -42.73
C ASN A 184 13.61 -1.17 -41.90
N LEU A 185 13.40 -2.33 -42.53
CA LEU A 185 13.11 -3.58 -41.81
C LEU A 185 14.26 -3.96 -40.88
N MET A 186 15.51 -3.83 -41.34
CA MET A 186 16.70 -4.11 -40.54
C MET A 186 16.83 -3.15 -39.34
N THR A 187 16.55 -1.87 -39.56
CA THR A 187 16.56 -0.84 -38.49
C THR A 187 15.44 -1.08 -37.49
N PHE A 188 14.27 -1.51 -37.95
CA PHE A 188 13.15 -1.90 -37.09
C PHE A 188 13.49 -3.12 -36.22
N MET A 189 14.16 -4.14 -36.79
CA MET A 189 14.58 -5.32 -36.02
C MET A 189 15.67 -4.99 -34.99
N MET A 190 16.64 -4.14 -35.34
CA MET A 190 17.64 -3.64 -34.38
C MET A 190 16.99 -2.85 -33.23
N TYR A 191 15.99 -2.04 -33.54
CA TYR A 191 15.21 -1.32 -32.54
C TYR A 191 14.46 -2.27 -31.60
N LEU A 192 13.79 -3.29 -32.14
CA LEU A 192 13.04 -4.27 -31.35
C LEU A 192 13.97 -5.04 -30.41
N ALA A 193 15.17 -5.41 -30.89
CA ALA A 193 16.19 -6.05 -30.08
C ALA A 193 16.69 -5.12 -28.94
N LEU A 194 16.98 -3.86 -29.23
CA LEU A 194 17.43 -2.90 -28.20
C LEU A 194 16.36 -2.67 -27.13
N LEU A 195 15.09 -2.56 -27.54
CA LEU A 195 13.97 -2.38 -26.61
C LEU A 195 13.81 -3.60 -25.70
N ALA A 196 13.95 -4.82 -26.25
CA ALA A 196 13.93 -6.05 -25.46
C ALA A 196 15.06 -6.11 -24.43
N VAL A 197 16.28 -5.71 -24.80
CA VAL A 197 17.42 -5.63 -23.87
C VAL A 197 17.16 -4.62 -22.75
N LEU A 198 16.67 -3.43 -23.09
CA LEU A 198 16.35 -2.39 -22.10
C LEU A 198 15.22 -2.85 -21.15
N MET A 199 14.19 -3.50 -21.68
CA MET A 199 13.12 -4.07 -20.86
C MET A 199 13.66 -5.13 -19.89
N PHE A 200 14.57 -6.00 -20.37
CA PHE A 200 15.22 -6.99 -19.52
C PHE A 200 16.03 -6.34 -18.39
N VAL A 201 16.80 -5.29 -18.69
CA VAL A 201 17.55 -4.54 -17.68
C VAL A 201 16.62 -3.93 -16.62
N VAL A 202 15.50 -3.34 -17.03
CA VAL A 202 14.51 -2.78 -16.11
C VAL A 202 13.93 -3.87 -15.21
N LEU A 203 13.52 -5.01 -15.78
CA LEU A 203 13.00 -6.14 -15.01
C LEU A 203 14.02 -6.69 -14.03
N TYR A 204 15.28 -6.82 -14.45
CA TYR A 204 16.37 -7.28 -13.60
C TYR A 204 16.62 -6.32 -12.42
N VAL A 205 16.69 -5.01 -12.67
CA VAL A 205 16.86 -4.00 -11.61
C VAL A 205 15.67 -4.01 -10.67
N ALA A 206 14.44 -4.07 -11.19
CA ALA A 206 13.23 -4.13 -10.37
C ALA A 206 13.22 -5.37 -9.47
N PHE A 207 13.56 -6.54 -10.02
CA PHE A 207 13.62 -7.78 -9.26
C PHE A 207 14.72 -7.75 -8.18
N LYS A 208 15.88 -7.16 -8.50
CA LYS A 208 16.95 -6.94 -7.53
C LYS A 208 16.51 -6.04 -6.38
N GLN A 209 15.82 -4.94 -6.67
CA GLN A 209 15.30 -4.02 -5.64
C GLN A 209 14.25 -4.70 -4.75
N TYR A 210 13.35 -5.48 -5.34
CA TYR A 210 12.39 -6.28 -4.59
C TYR A 210 13.09 -7.20 -3.58
N LYS A 211 14.14 -7.91 -4.01
CA LYS A 211 14.91 -8.81 -3.15
C LYS A 211 15.68 -8.08 -2.04
N VAL A 212 16.19 -6.88 -2.30
CA VAL A 212 16.86 -6.05 -1.28
C VAL A 212 15.86 -5.62 -0.21
N LYS A 213 14.69 -5.12 -0.61
CA LYS A 213 13.65 -4.70 0.33
C LYS A 213 13.14 -5.85 1.21
N GLN A 214 13.05 -7.06 0.64
CA GLN A 214 12.71 -8.25 1.41
C GLN A 214 13.77 -8.56 2.47
N ARG A 215 15.06 -8.45 2.14
CA ARG A 215 16.15 -8.64 3.10
C ARG A 215 16.14 -7.59 4.21
N GLU A 216 15.82 -6.34 3.91
CA GLU A 216 15.69 -5.28 4.91
C GLU A 216 14.56 -5.60 5.91
N LEU A 217 13.41 -6.07 5.42
CA LEU A 217 12.30 -6.53 6.28
C LEU A 217 12.71 -7.74 7.14
N GLU A 218 13.39 -8.72 6.54
CA GLU A 218 13.91 -9.88 7.27
C GLU A 218 14.90 -9.45 8.38
N LEU A 219 15.77 -8.47 8.10
CA LEU A 219 16.71 -7.93 9.07
C LEU A 219 16.01 -7.19 10.21
N GLN A 220 15.03 -6.34 9.91
CA GLN A 220 14.24 -5.64 10.93
C GLN A 220 13.49 -6.60 11.86
N ASN A 221 12.91 -7.67 11.29
CA ASN A 221 12.27 -8.72 12.08
C ASN A 221 13.28 -9.46 12.95
N PHE A 222 14.48 -9.74 12.42
CA PHE A 222 15.57 -10.35 13.18
C PHE A 222 16.06 -9.46 14.33
N GLU A 223 16.24 -8.16 14.11
CA GLU A 223 16.59 -7.19 15.14
C GLU A 223 15.54 -7.13 16.26
N SER A 224 14.25 -7.10 15.89
CA SER A 224 13.13 -7.13 16.84
C SER A 224 13.10 -8.41 17.68
N TYR A 225 13.43 -9.55 17.04
CA TYR A 225 13.56 -10.84 17.72
C TYR A 225 14.74 -10.84 18.71
N VAL A 226 15.90 -10.31 18.32
CA VAL A 226 17.07 -10.19 19.21
C VAL A 226 16.76 -9.29 20.40
N ALA A 227 16.11 -8.13 20.20
CA ALA A 227 15.71 -7.25 21.29
C ALA A 227 14.75 -7.95 22.27
N SER A 228 13.82 -8.77 21.76
CA SER A 228 12.91 -9.56 22.59
C SER A 228 13.67 -10.62 23.41
N LEU A 229 14.68 -11.27 22.83
CA LEU A 229 15.55 -12.21 23.54
C LEU A 229 16.39 -11.52 24.63
N GLU A 230 16.91 -10.32 24.36
CA GLU A 230 17.64 -9.54 25.36
C GLU A 230 16.74 -9.19 26.55
N GLN A 231 15.51 -8.78 26.28
CA GLN A 231 14.51 -8.52 27.33
C GLN A 231 14.25 -9.77 28.17
N ILE A 232 14.00 -10.93 27.54
CA ILE A 232 13.82 -12.20 28.24
C ILE A 232 15.04 -12.55 29.10
N ASN A 233 16.26 -12.31 28.61
CA ASN A 233 17.49 -12.58 29.34
C ASN A 233 17.64 -11.63 30.55
N GLN A 234 17.29 -10.35 30.39
CA GLN A 234 17.26 -9.39 31.50
C GLN A 234 16.24 -9.80 32.57
N ASP A 235 15.05 -10.21 32.16
CA ASP A 235 13.99 -10.66 33.08
C ASP A 235 14.42 -11.93 33.81
N MET A 236 15.07 -12.87 33.13
CA MET A 236 15.66 -14.06 33.76
C MET A 236 16.75 -13.73 34.77
N ARG A 237 17.57 -12.70 34.51
CA ARG A 237 18.58 -12.23 35.48
C ARG A 237 17.95 -11.60 36.70
N ARG A 238 16.89 -10.79 36.54
CA ARG A 238 16.11 -10.25 37.66
C ARG A 238 15.51 -11.36 38.49
N PHE A 239 14.83 -12.31 37.84
CA PHE A 239 14.28 -13.49 38.50
C PHE A 239 15.33 -14.25 39.31
N LYS A 240 16.51 -14.50 38.73
CA LYS A 240 17.61 -15.17 39.43
C LYS A 240 18.09 -14.36 40.64
N HIS A 241 18.24 -13.05 40.49
CA HIS A 241 18.66 -12.17 41.58
C HIS A 241 17.66 -12.21 42.74
N ASP A 242 16.37 -12.10 42.44
CA ASP A 242 15.30 -12.12 43.43
C ASP A 242 15.24 -13.49 44.13
N TYR A 243 15.40 -14.57 43.37
CA TYR A 243 15.50 -15.92 43.92
C TYR A 243 16.68 -16.09 44.89
N VAL A 244 17.87 -15.58 44.52
CA VAL A 244 19.06 -15.61 45.40
C VAL A 244 18.81 -14.79 46.67
N ASN A 245 18.13 -13.64 46.57
CA ASN A 245 17.80 -12.81 47.73
C ASN A 245 16.85 -13.53 48.68
N ILE A 246 15.80 -14.18 48.16
CA ILE A 246 14.87 -14.99 48.97
C ILE A 246 15.64 -16.08 49.71
N LEU A 247 16.51 -16.83 49.03
CA LEU A 247 17.33 -17.86 49.67
C LEU A 247 18.28 -17.29 50.72
N SER A 248 18.86 -16.12 50.48
CA SER A 248 19.72 -15.44 51.44
C SER A 248 18.93 -15.01 52.69
N SER A 249 17.75 -14.43 52.52
CA SER A 249 16.87 -14.05 53.63
C SER A 249 16.45 -15.26 54.46
N LEU A 250 16.07 -16.36 53.80
CA LEU A 250 15.76 -17.63 54.50
C LEU A 250 16.95 -18.13 55.30
N ARG A 251 18.15 -18.09 54.72
CA ARG A 251 19.39 -18.48 55.42
C ARG A 251 19.64 -17.62 56.66
N THR A 252 19.49 -16.30 56.56
CA THR A 252 19.67 -15.39 57.71
C THR A 252 18.73 -15.73 58.86
N PHE A 253 17.44 -15.97 58.60
CA PHE A 253 16.50 -16.37 59.65
C PHE A 253 16.86 -17.72 60.32
N ILE A 254 17.40 -18.67 59.55
CA ILE A 254 17.88 -19.97 60.09
C ILE A 254 19.11 -19.76 60.96
N ASP A 255 20.10 -19.01 60.47
CA ASP A 255 21.36 -18.74 61.17
C ASP A 255 21.11 -17.99 62.50
N ASP A 256 20.16 -17.05 62.51
CA ASP A 256 19.73 -16.29 63.68
C ASP A 256 18.79 -17.06 64.63
N LYS A 257 18.41 -18.30 64.28
CA LYS A 257 17.41 -19.13 64.99
C LYS A 257 16.06 -18.42 65.22
N ASN A 258 15.71 -17.45 64.37
CA ASN A 258 14.46 -16.72 64.43
C ASN A 258 13.38 -17.42 63.59
N TYR A 259 12.84 -18.50 64.15
CA TYR A 259 11.85 -19.32 63.46
C TYR A 259 10.49 -18.63 63.27
N ASP A 260 10.06 -17.76 64.19
CA ASP A 260 8.83 -16.97 64.04
C ASP A 260 8.93 -15.96 62.88
N GLY A 261 10.08 -15.30 62.74
CA GLY A 261 10.37 -14.40 61.61
C GLY A 261 10.44 -15.13 60.27
N LEU A 262 11.10 -16.30 60.24
CA LEU A 262 11.11 -17.18 59.06
C LEU A 262 9.69 -17.57 58.64
N GLN A 263 8.86 -18.00 59.60
CA GLN A 263 7.49 -18.43 59.35
C GLN A 263 6.68 -17.28 58.73
N THR A 264 6.77 -16.08 59.31
CA THR A 264 6.09 -14.90 58.81
C THR A 264 6.55 -14.53 57.40
N TYR A 265 7.86 -14.48 57.15
CA TYR A 265 8.43 -14.19 55.83
C TYR A 265 8.02 -15.23 54.78
N PHE A 266 8.07 -16.52 55.12
CA PHE A 266 7.70 -17.61 54.22
C PHE A 266 6.21 -17.54 53.84
N TYR A 267 5.31 -17.38 54.80
CA TYR A 267 3.87 -17.34 54.51
C TYR A 267 3.46 -16.07 53.76
N GLN A 268 3.97 -14.89 54.16
CA GLN A 268 3.53 -13.61 53.59
C GLN A 268 4.26 -13.19 52.30
N HIS A 269 5.50 -13.60 52.09
CA HIS A 269 6.31 -13.11 50.95
C HIS A 269 6.64 -14.19 49.92
N ILE A 270 6.54 -15.48 50.29
CA ILE A 270 6.83 -16.61 49.39
C ILE A 270 5.53 -17.36 49.02
N LEU A 271 4.63 -17.57 50.00
CA LEU A 271 3.39 -18.35 49.81
C LEU A 271 2.21 -17.51 49.30
N ASP A 272 2.03 -16.27 49.77
CA ASP A 272 1.02 -15.35 49.19
C ASP A 272 1.31 -15.05 47.71
N THR A 273 2.58 -14.94 47.34
CA THR A 273 3.04 -14.82 45.94
C THR A 273 2.71 -16.07 45.12
N LYS A 274 2.78 -17.27 45.74
CA LYS A 274 2.38 -18.54 45.11
C LYS A 274 0.89 -18.60 44.79
N TYR A 275 0.00 -17.97 45.57
CA TYR A 275 -1.44 -18.03 45.29
C TYR A 275 -1.80 -17.31 43.99
N GLN A 276 -1.10 -16.19 43.68
CA GLN A 276 -1.21 -15.51 42.39
C GLN A 276 -0.50 -16.27 41.25
N GLU A 277 0.61 -16.96 41.51
CA GLU A 277 1.29 -17.79 40.51
C GLU A 277 0.54 -19.11 40.18
N GLN A 278 -0.09 -19.77 41.16
CA GLN A 278 -0.86 -21.01 40.96
C GLN A 278 -2.11 -20.81 40.09
N LEU A 279 -2.80 -19.68 40.25
CA LEU A 279 -3.92 -19.29 39.39
C LEU A 279 -3.48 -19.12 37.94
N ASN A 280 -2.25 -18.67 37.72
CA ASN A 280 -1.68 -18.48 36.39
C ASN A 280 -1.11 -19.79 35.79
N GLU A 281 -0.55 -20.70 36.60
CA GLU A 281 -0.22 -22.05 36.14
C GLU A 281 -1.48 -22.81 35.70
N GLN A 282 -2.59 -22.68 36.45
CA GLN A 282 -3.89 -23.21 36.04
C GLN A 282 -4.34 -22.60 34.70
N ALA A 283 -4.22 -21.28 34.53
CA ALA A 283 -4.52 -20.60 33.26
C ALA A 283 -3.69 -21.13 32.08
N MET A 284 -2.40 -21.41 32.31
CA MET A 284 -1.51 -21.99 31.29
C MET A 284 -1.87 -23.45 30.98
N MET A 285 -2.37 -24.22 31.95
CA MET A 285 -2.89 -25.58 31.71
C MET A 285 -4.18 -25.57 30.88
N THR A 286 -5.11 -24.64 31.13
CA THR A 286 -6.36 -24.51 30.35
C THR A 286 -6.10 -24.13 28.89
N LEU A 287 -5.02 -23.40 28.59
CA LEU A 287 -4.59 -23.11 27.23
C LEU A 287 -4.21 -24.36 26.40
N ASN A 288 -4.05 -25.54 27.02
CA ASN A 288 -3.87 -26.78 26.26
C ASN A 288 -5.10 -27.20 25.48
N ASN A 289 -6.29 -26.77 25.90
CA ASN A 289 -7.53 -27.01 25.15
C ASN A 289 -7.67 -26.08 23.94
N LEU A 290 -6.86 -25.02 23.84
CA LEU A 290 -6.79 -24.16 22.66
C LEU A 290 -5.75 -24.69 21.66
N LYS A 291 -6.20 -25.22 20.51
CA LYS A 291 -5.31 -25.76 19.47
C LYS A 291 -5.00 -24.77 18.33
N ILE A 292 -5.46 -23.53 18.44
CA ILE A 292 -5.13 -22.45 17.49
C ILE A 292 -3.84 -21.76 17.97
N ASN A 293 -2.70 -22.13 17.37
CA ASN A 293 -1.36 -21.69 17.83
C ASN A 293 -1.20 -20.18 17.93
N SER A 294 -1.74 -19.43 16.95
CA SER A 294 -1.62 -17.96 16.93
C SER A 294 -2.39 -17.31 18.08
N LEU A 295 -3.61 -17.78 18.35
CA LEU A 295 -4.44 -17.32 19.45
C LEU A 295 -3.88 -17.74 20.81
N LYS A 296 -3.30 -18.94 20.88
CA LYS A 296 -2.57 -19.42 22.08
C LYS A 296 -1.39 -18.50 22.39
N GLY A 297 -0.56 -18.15 21.40
CA GLY A 297 0.54 -17.21 21.57
C GLY A 297 0.06 -15.85 22.07
N LEU A 298 -0.99 -15.29 21.45
CA LEU A 298 -1.58 -14.02 21.88
C LEU A 298 -2.04 -14.06 23.33
N LEU A 299 -2.82 -15.07 23.72
CA LEU A 299 -3.32 -15.21 25.10
C LEU A 299 -2.17 -15.38 26.10
N THR A 300 -1.15 -16.17 25.77
CA THR A 300 0.05 -16.31 26.61
C THR A 300 0.72 -14.95 26.84
N THR A 301 0.92 -14.15 25.78
CA THR A 301 1.48 -12.80 25.92
C THR A 301 0.62 -11.90 26.80
N LYS A 302 -0.72 -11.96 26.66
CA LYS A 302 -1.63 -11.14 27.47
C LYS A 302 -1.71 -11.57 28.94
N ILE A 303 -1.61 -12.87 29.22
CA ILE A 303 -1.48 -13.38 30.59
C ILE A 303 -0.18 -12.86 31.21
N LEU A 304 0.97 -13.01 30.53
CA LEU A 304 2.25 -12.49 31.00
C LEU A 304 2.22 -10.97 31.23
N GLN A 305 1.54 -10.22 30.35
CA GLN A 305 1.35 -8.78 30.48
C GLN A 305 0.53 -8.43 31.72
N ALA A 306 -0.62 -9.09 31.93
CA ALA A 306 -1.45 -8.89 33.12
C ALA A 306 -0.67 -9.22 34.42
N GLN A 307 0.13 -10.29 34.40
CA GLN A 307 1.03 -10.67 35.49
C GLN A 307 2.05 -9.57 35.81
N SER A 308 2.69 -8.98 34.81
CA SER A 308 3.64 -7.88 35.02
C SER A 308 3.01 -6.65 35.69
N HIS A 309 1.68 -6.53 35.57
CA HIS A 309 0.87 -5.48 36.20
C HIS A 309 0.19 -5.93 37.50
N HIS A 310 0.46 -7.14 37.99
CA HIS A 310 -0.13 -7.71 39.21
C HIS A 310 -1.67 -7.80 39.15
N ILE A 311 -2.22 -8.02 37.95
CA ILE A 311 -3.66 -8.17 37.70
C ILE A 311 -3.99 -9.67 37.63
N PRO A 312 -4.86 -10.20 38.51
CA PRO A 312 -5.38 -11.56 38.38
C PRO A 312 -6.03 -11.80 37.02
N PHE A 313 -5.60 -12.86 36.32
CA PHE A 313 -6.11 -13.24 35.01
C PHE A 313 -6.65 -14.67 35.05
N TYR A 314 -7.95 -14.82 34.87
CA TYR A 314 -8.62 -16.12 34.87
C TYR A 314 -8.97 -16.53 33.43
N ILE A 315 -8.67 -17.78 33.06
CA ILE A 315 -9.05 -18.33 31.75
C ILE A 315 -9.72 -19.69 31.86
N GLU A 316 -10.88 -19.81 31.23
CA GLU A 316 -11.70 -21.02 31.20
C GLU A 316 -11.88 -21.52 29.77
N ILE A 317 -11.34 -22.71 29.48
CA ILE A 317 -11.48 -23.40 28.20
C ILE A 317 -11.76 -24.87 28.51
N VAL A 318 -13.04 -25.22 28.68
CA VAL A 318 -13.43 -26.57 29.11
C VAL A 318 -13.27 -27.58 27.96
N GLU A 319 -13.69 -27.20 26.76
CA GLU A 319 -13.66 -28.05 25.58
C GLU A 319 -12.57 -27.63 24.59
N GLU A 320 -12.08 -28.58 23.78
CA GLU A 320 -11.04 -28.27 22.80
C GLU A 320 -11.54 -27.29 21.71
N VAL A 321 -10.85 -26.16 21.57
CA VAL A 321 -11.09 -25.18 20.51
C VAL A 321 -10.03 -25.38 19.42
N ARG A 322 -10.41 -26.09 18.35
CA ARG A 322 -9.50 -26.43 17.23
C ARG A 322 -9.53 -25.44 16.08
N ASN A 323 -10.70 -24.85 15.81
CA ASN A 323 -10.89 -23.91 14.72
C ASN A 323 -12.01 -22.92 15.06
N ILE A 324 -11.89 -21.71 14.54
CA ILE A 324 -12.90 -20.65 14.58
C ILE A 324 -13.04 -20.17 13.13
N SER A 325 -14.27 -20.10 12.61
CA SER A 325 -14.57 -19.79 11.19
C SER A 325 -14.32 -18.31 10.81
N VAL A 326 -13.16 -17.76 11.17
CA VAL A 326 -12.74 -16.39 10.87
C VAL A 326 -11.27 -16.43 10.46
N ASP A 327 -10.86 -15.52 9.57
CA ASP A 327 -9.46 -15.36 9.23
C ASP A 327 -8.58 -15.21 10.50
N PRO A 328 -7.50 -16.00 10.66
CA PRO A 328 -6.69 -15.99 11.88
C PRO A 328 -6.08 -14.62 12.23
N ILE A 329 -5.80 -13.77 11.24
CA ILE A 329 -5.26 -12.41 11.49
C ILE A 329 -6.35 -11.54 12.08
N ILE A 330 -7.56 -11.57 11.49
CA ILE A 330 -8.70 -10.82 11.99
C ILE A 330 -9.10 -11.30 13.39
N LEU A 331 -9.15 -12.62 13.61
CA LEU A 331 -9.42 -13.22 14.91
C LEU A 331 -8.46 -12.72 15.98
N ASN A 332 -7.14 -12.82 15.74
CA ASN A 332 -6.14 -12.34 16.70
C ASN A 332 -6.27 -10.85 16.98
N ARG A 333 -6.59 -10.04 15.97
CA ARG A 333 -6.79 -8.60 16.15
C ARG A 333 -8.02 -8.29 16.99
N MET A 334 -9.14 -8.98 16.75
CA MET A 334 -10.38 -8.80 17.53
C MET A 334 -10.16 -9.19 19.00
N VAL A 335 -9.57 -10.36 19.25
CA VAL A 335 -9.29 -10.81 20.61
C VAL A 335 -8.26 -9.91 21.29
N GLY A 336 -7.21 -9.50 20.58
CA GLY A 336 -6.19 -8.59 21.11
C GLY A 336 -6.78 -7.27 21.61
N ILE A 337 -7.68 -6.67 20.82
CA ILE A 337 -8.38 -5.43 21.20
C ILE A 337 -9.18 -5.62 22.50
N LEU A 338 -9.92 -6.72 22.63
CA LEU A 338 -10.70 -6.97 23.85
C LEU A 338 -9.81 -7.15 25.09
N LEU A 339 -8.73 -7.92 24.95
CA LEU A 339 -7.80 -8.19 26.05
C LEU A 339 -7.03 -6.94 26.46
N ASP A 340 -6.60 -6.11 25.51
CA ASP A 340 -5.96 -4.83 25.79
C ASP A 340 -6.89 -3.91 26.57
N ASN A 341 -8.13 -3.75 26.10
CA ASN A 341 -9.12 -2.93 26.80
C ASN A 341 -9.40 -3.46 28.22
N ALA A 342 -9.50 -4.77 28.39
CA ALA A 342 -9.77 -5.42 29.66
C ALA A 342 -8.62 -5.22 30.66
N ILE A 343 -7.38 -5.45 30.24
CA ILE A 343 -6.17 -5.28 31.07
C ILE A 343 -5.98 -3.81 31.43
N GLU A 344 -6.14 -2.89 30.47
CA GLU A 344 -6.03 -1.46 30.72
C GLU A 344 -7.08 -0.96 31.72
N ALA A 345 -8.32 -1.46 31.64
CA ALA A 345 -9.38 -1.08 32.56
C ALA A 345 -9.15 -1.67 33.96
N ALA A 346 -8.80 -2.94 34.07
CA ALA A 346 -8.51 -3.58 35.35
C ALA A 346 -7.32 -2.93 36.08
N ARG A 347 -6.32 -2.43 35.34
CA ARG A 347 -5.14 -1.74 35.91
C ARG A 347 -5.48 -0.50 36.73
N GLU A 348 -6.58 0.18 36.41
CA GLU A 348 -7.00 1.42 37.07
C GLU A 348 -7.83 1.17 38.34
N ILE A 349 -8.16 -0.10 38.64
CA ILE A 349 -9.03 -0.50 39.75
C ILE A 349 -8.21 -1.18 40.84
N GLU A 350 -8.44 -0.78 42.09
CA GLU A 350 -7.88 -1.46 43.25
C GLU A 350 -8.47 -2.88 43.34
N ASN A 351 -7.61 -3.90 43.32
CA ASN A 351 -7.98 -5.31 43.16
C ASN A 351 -8.71 -5.64 41.84
N GLY A 352 -8.35 -4.95 40.74
CA GLY A 352 -8.93 -5.23 39.44
C GLY A 352 -8.56 -6.62 38.90
N GLU A 353 -9.49 -7.27 38.21
CA GLU A 353 -9.30 -8.61 37.63
C GLU A 353 -9.80 -8.70 36.18
N VAL A 354 -9.26 -9.67 35.44
CA VAL A 354 -9.68 -10.02 34.07
C VAL A 354 -10.06 -11.49 34.02
N ARG A 355 -11.21 -11.80 33.39
CA ARG A 355 -11.68 -13.17 33.16
C ARG A 355 -11.96 -13.38 31.68
N VAL A 356 -11.53 -14.52 31.16
CA VAL A 356 -11.70 -14.92 29.75
C VAL A 356 -12.29 -16.32 29.70
N ALA A 357 -13.33 -16.53 28.91
CA ALA A 357 -13.93 -17.84 28.72
C ALA A 357 -14.17 -18.14 27.23
N PHE A 358 -13.88 -19.38 26.84
CA PHE A 358 -14.28 -19.93 25.54
C PHE A 358 -15.36 -20.99 25.79
N ILE A 359 -16.58 -20.72 25.32
CA ILE A 359 -17.75 -21.56 25.55
C ILE A 359 -18.20 -22.12 24.20
N HIS A 360 -18.30 -23.45 24.08
CA HIS A 360 -18.97 -24.05 22.92
C HIS A 360 -20.48 -23.98 23.11
N MET A 361 -21.15 -23.47 22.09
CA MET A 361 -22.59 -23.52 21.92
C MET A 361 -22.89 -24.42 20.71
N ASP A 362 -24.14 -24.88 20.57
CA ASP A 362 -24.51 -25.89 19.57
C ASP A 362 -24.01 -25.56 18.15
N GLU A 363 -24.15 -24.30 17.70
CA GLU A 363 -23.70 -23.82 16.38
C GLU A 363 -22.65 -22.69 16.43
N ALA A 364 -22.09 -22.38 17.60
CA ALA A 364 -21.17 -21.26 17.74
C ALA A 364 -20.10 -21.47 18.81
N ILE A 365 -19.00 -20.73 18.72
CA ILE A 365 -18.04 -20.58 19.81
C ILE A 365 -18.20 -19.16 20.36
N LEU A 366 -18.47 -19.04 21.66
CA LEU A 366 -18.60 -17.76 22.34
C LEU A 366 -17.31 -17.46 23.11
N LEU A 367 -16.66 -16.36 22.77
CA LEU A 367 -15.59 -15.77 23.56
C LEU A 367 -16.19 -14.70 24.48
N VAL A 368 -15.97 -14.83 25.78
CA VAL A 368 -16.35 -13.83 26.78
C VAL A 368 -15.09 -13.27 27.41
N VAL A 369 -14.96 -11.95 27.40
CA VAL A 369 -13.91 -11.21 28.11
C VAL A 369 -14.59 -10.26 29.08
N SER A 370 -14.32 -10.40 30.37
CA SER A 370 -14.84 -9.51 31.40
C SER A 370 -13.73 -8.93 32.26
N ASN A 371 -13.87 -7.67 32.65
CA ASN A 371 -12.95 -7.02 33.57
C ASN A 371 -13.71 -6.18 34.59
N THR A 372 -13.09 -5.96 35.75
CA THR A 372 -13.54 -4.94 36.69
C THR A 372 -13.38 -3.54 36.11
N PHE A 373 -14.33 -2.64 36.39
CA PHE A 373 -14.26 -1.24 35.96
C PHE A 373 -14.74 -0.31 37.08
N ASP A 374 -14.42 0.99 36.98
CA ASP A 374 -14.86 1.97 37.97
C ASP A 374 -16.36 2.25 37.77
N GLU A 375 -17.18 1.88 38.74
CA GLU A 375 -18.64 2.06 38.74
C GLU A 375 -19.05 3.53 38.60
N LYS A 376 -18.18 4.48 38.96
CA LYS A 376 -18.41 5.92 38.77
C LYS A 376 -18.27 6.35 37.31
N THR A 377 -17.70 5.50 36.46
CA THR A 377 -17.60 5.73 35.01
C THR A 377 -18.99 5.56 34.40
N ASN A 378 -19.61 6.66 33.96
CA ASN A 378 -20.92 6.62 33.31
C ASN A 378 -20.80 6.07 31.87
N ILE A 379 -20.72 4.74 31.73
CA ILE A 379 -20.57 4.06 30.45
C ILE A 379 -21.95 3.87 29.81
N LYS A 380 -22.23 4.63 28.74
CA LYS A 380 -23.38 4.41 27.87
C LYS A 380 -23.03 3.38 26.80
N VAL A 381 -23.55 2.15 26.92
CA VAL A 381 -23.28 1.01 26.01
C VAL A 381 -23.47 1.34 24.52
N HIS A 382 -24.38 2.26 24.17
CA HIS A 382 -24.61 2.65 22.77
C HIS A 382 -23.56 3.63 22.19
N GLU A 383 -22.73 4.24 23.04
CA GLU A 383 -21.71 5.22 22.62
C GLU A 383 -20.30 4.61 22.53
N ILE A 384 -20.07 3.45 23.16
CA ILE A 384 -18.74 2.81 23.27
C ILE A 384 -18.09 2.41 21.94
N PHE A 385 -18.90 2.31 20.88
CA PHE A 385 -18.44 1.96 19.54
C PHE A 385 -18.35 3.16 18.57
N ARG A 386 -18.47 4.39 19.07
CA ARG A 386 -18.23 5.59 18.26
C ARG A 386 -16.73 5.84 18.17
N GLU A 387 -16.25 6.24 16.99
CA GLU A 387 -14.87 6.67 16.82
C GLU A 387 -14.55 7.82 17.78
N GLY A 388 -13.45 7.68 18.53
CA GLY A 388 -13.02 8.66 19.53
C GLY A 388 -13.74 8.56 20.88
N PHE A 389 -14.67 7.62 21.08
CA PHE A 389 -15.24 7.39 22.40
C PHE A 389 -14.20 6.72 23.31
N SER A 390 -13.77 7.45 24.34
CA SER A 390 -12.84 7.00 25.36
C SER A 390 -13.26 7.61 26.68
N THR A 391 -13.36 6.79 27.73
CA THR A 391 -13.55 7.28 29.10
C THR A 391 -12.23 7.76 29.72
N LYS A 392 -11.12 7.72 28.97
CA LYS A 392 -9.74 7.85 29.46
C LYS A 392 -8.90 8.97 28.79
N GLY A 393 -9.56 9.98 28.19
CA GLY A 393 -8.93 11.20 27.63
C GLY A 393 -8.79 11.26 26.10
N GLU A 394 -8.25 12.38 25.57
CA GLU A 394 -8.02 12.63 24.13
C GLU A 394 -6.89 11.75 23.52
N ASN A 395 -7.01 11.39 22.23
CA ASN A 395 -6.16 10.44 21.47
C ASN A 395 -6.32 8.93 21.78
N ARG A 396 -7.44 8.51 22.38
CA ARG A 396 -7.77 7.08 22.62
C ARG A 396 -9.19 6.75 22.10
N GLY A 397 -9.61 5.48 22.19
CA GLY A 397 -10.97 5.06 21.80
C GLY A 397 -11.11 4.48 20.38
N LEU A 398 -10.01 4.11 19.73
CA LEU A 398 -10.02 3.52 18.39
C LEU A 398 -10.27 2.00 18.39
N GLY A 399 -10.00 1.31 19.51
CA GLY A 399 -10.06 -0.15 19.60
C GLY A 399 -11.45 -0.71 19.28
N LEU A 400 -12.48 -0.28 20.02
CA LEU A 400 -13.85 -0.76 19.82
C LEU A 400 -14.47 -0.28 18.50
N ALA A 401 -14.11 0.91 18.03
CA ALA A 401 -14.50 1.39 16.71
C ALA A 401 -13.93 0.49 15.60
N ASN A 402 -12.64 0.13 15.68
CA ASN A 402 -11.99 -0.81 14.77
C ASN A 402 -12.62 -2.21 14.86
N LEU A 403 -12.95 -2.67 16.08
CA LEU A 403 -13.66 -3.95 16.30
C LEU A 403 -15.01 -3.97 15.56
N ARG A 404 -15.78 -2.89 15.66
CA ARG A 404 -17.06 -2.75 14.96
C ARG A 404 -16.90 -2.66 13.45
N GLN A 405 -15.84 -2.01 12.96
CA GLN A 405 -15.55 -1.95 11.53
C GLN A 405 -15.19 -3.34 10.98
N MET A 406 -14.31 -4.09 11.65
CA MET A 406 -13.98 -5.46 11.27
C MET A 406 -15.20 -6.37 11.26
N LYS A 407 -16.13 -6.19 12.21
CA LYS A 407 -17.39 -6.95 12.24
C LYS A 407 -18.30 -6.68 11.04
N LYS A 408 -18.28 -5.48 10.42
CA LYS A 408 -19.16 -5.18 9.27
C LYS A 408 -18.91 -6.10 8.09
N ASP A 409 -17.68 -6.57 7.94
CA ASP A 409 -17.25 -7.43 6.83
C ASP A 409 -17.41 -8.93 7.17
N LEU A 410 -17.90 -9.27 8.38
CA LEU A 410 -18.05 -10.64 8.88
C LEU A 410 -19.52 -10.91 9.26
N GLN A 411 -20.20 -11.73 8.45
CA GLN A 411 -21.61 -12.08 8.70
C GLN A 411 -21.79 -13.10 9.82
N ASN A 412 -20.79 -13.97 10.02
CA ASN A 412 -20.82 -15.07 11.00
C ASN A 412 -20.24 -14.68 12.37
N VAL A 413 -20.10 -13.38 12.64
CA VAL A 413 -19.57 -12.86 13.90
C VAL A 413 -20.57 -11.91 14.55
N SER A 414 -20.90 -12.17 15.81
CA SER A 414 -21.72 -11.31 16.65
C SER A 414 -20.86 -10.63 17.72
N LEU A 415 -21.20 -9.39 18.05
CA LEU A 415 -20.56 -8.60 19.11
C LEU A 415 -21.64 -8.15 20.08
N ASN A 416 -21.41 -8.37 21.37
CA ASN A 416 -22.30 -7.91 22.42
C ASN A 416 -21.50 -7.27 23.56
N THR A 417 -22.12 -6.34 24.27
CA THR A 417 -21.52 -5.70 25.43
C THR A 417 -22.55 -5.55 26.53
N LYS A 418 -22.20 -6.03 27.72
CA LYS A 418 -23.03 -5.99 28.92
C LYS A 418 -22.26 -5.30 30.03
N ILE A 419 -23.00 -4.58 30.88
CA ILE A 419 -22.46 -3.97 32.09
C ILE A 419 -23.24 -4.58 33.25
N SER A 420 -22.54 -5.29 34.12
CA SER A 420 -23.07 -5.90 35.33
C SER A 420 -22.09 -5.59 36.46
N PRO A 421 -22.21 -4.41 37.11
CA PRO A 421 -21.26 -3.98 38.13
C PRO A 421 -20.97 -5.09 39.15
N PRO A 422 -19.69 -5.35 39.49
CA PRO A 422 -18.50 -4.55 39.15
C PRO A 422 -17.87 -4.84 37.78
N TYR A 423 -18.53 -5.62 36.91
CA TYR A 423 -17.95 -6.14 35.66
C TYR A 423 -18.45 -5.43 34.39
N PHE A 424 -17.50 -5.14 33.52
CA PHE A 424 -17.72 -4.82 32.11
C PHE A 424 -17.45 -6.08 31.29
N ILE A 425 -18.41 -6.49 30.45
CA ILE A 425 -18.39 -7.78 29.77
C ILE A 425 -18.51 -7.56 28.25
N GLN A 426 -17.57 -8.13 27.50
CA GLN A 426 -17.56 -8.14 26.05
C GLN A 426 -17.66 -9.57 25.54
N GLU A 427 -18.62 -9.81 24.65
CA GLU A 427 -18.88 -11.15 24.08
C GLU A 427 -18.69 -11.11 22.56
N ILE A 428 -17.96 -12.07 22.03
CA ILE A 428 -17.86 -12.33 20.59
C ILE A 428 -18.37 -13.74 20.30
N GLY A 429 -19.47 -13.84 19.55
CA GLY A 429 -19.96 -15.12 19.05
C GLY A 429 -19.44 -15.40 17.65
N PHE A 430 -18.81 -16.55 17.46
CA PHE A 430 -18.35 -17.04 16.17
C PHE A 430 -19.24 -18.19 15.71
N GLU A 431 -20.13 -17.94 14.75
CA GLU A 431 -20.98 -18.98 14.18
C GLU A 431 -20.14 -19.93 13.34
N ARG A 432 -20.35 -21.24 13.52
CA ARG A 432 -19.72 -22.27 12.68
C ARG A 432 -20.29 -22.12 11.27
N GLY A 433 -19.43 -21.79 10.30
CA GLY A 433 -19.83 -21.74 8.90
C GLY A 433 -20.44 -23.08 8.48
N ARG A 434 -21.59 -23.03 7.81
CA ARG A 434 -22.25 -24.21 7.22
C ARG A 434 -21.37 -24.92 6.20
#